data_AF-A0A8C5FD48-F1
#
_entry.id   AF-A0A8C5FD48-F1
#
_cell.length_a   1.000
_cell.length_b   1.000
_cell.length_c   1.000
_cell.angle_alpha   90.00
_cell.angle_beta   90.00
_cell.angle_gamma   90.00
#
_symmetry.space_group_name_H-M   'P 1'
#
loop_
_entity.id
_entity.type
_entity.pdbx_description
1 polymer ?
#
loop_
_entity_poly.entity_id
_entity_poly.type
_entity_poly.pdbx_seq_one_letter_code
_entity_poly.pdbx_strand_id
1 'polypeptide(L)'
;MPRVCQNRVYISRRLPSKPVLNSMLKEPSLIPDQTLAKHIYQCTINDCCYGPLVDCIKHAIGQEHEVLLCDRLKERNLSFLDENQLRAMGYDKTPDIILEVPIVVEGHIVHWIESKASFGDDQSHCTYLTEQFWSYCNRFGPGLVIYWYGFIGELDCKRDRGILLKECFPTDIVTLCHGARHEGPAPPGKITTTPTTTTAEEESS
;
A
#
# COMPACT_ATOMS: atom_id res chain seq x y z
N MET A 1 31.91 47.98 59.08
CA MET A 1 32.19 46.65 58.50
C MET A 1 31.19 45.65 59.07
N PRO A 2 30.23 45.20 58.26
CA PRO A 2 29.99 43.76 58.16
C PRO A 2 29.93 43.30 56.69
N ARG A 3 30.42 42.07 56.47
CA ARG A 3 30.51 41.43 55.15
C ARG A 3 29.12 40.98 54.70
N VAL A 4 28.66 41.50 53.57
CA VAL A 4 27.53 40.93 52.83
C VAL A 4 28.06 39.69 52.12
N CYS A 5 27.66 38.51 52.59
CA CYS A 5 27.89 37.26 51.89
C CYS A 5 26.96 37.25 50.66
N GLN A 6 27.51 37.50 49.47
CA GLN A 6 26.79 37.38 48.21
C GLN A 6 26.49 35.90 47.96
N ASN A 7 25.25 35.46 48.24
CA ASN A 7 24.71 34.23 47.66
C ASN A 7 24.43 34.46 46.17
N ARG A 8 25.48 34.34 45.35
CA ARG A 8 25.36 34.26 43.90
C ARG A 8 25.51 32.80 43.49
N VAL A 9 24.42 32.05 43.62
CA VAL A 9 24.31 30.70 43.06
C VAL A 9 24.24 30.83 41.54
N TYR A 10 25.40 30.80 40.89
CA TYR A 10 25.50 30.59 39.45
C TYR A 10 25.19 29.12 39.15
N ILE A 11 23.93 28.78 38.89
CA ILE A 11 23.61 27.53 38.20
C ILE A 11 23.54 27.85 36.71
N SER A 12 24.69 27.75 36.05
CA SER A 12 24.76 27.59 34.60
C SER A 12 24.20 26.21 34.24
N ARG A 13 22.87 26.06 34.16
CA ARG A 13 22.25 24.89 33.54
C ARG A 13 22.52 24.97 32.03
N ARG A 14 23.55 24.25 31.55
CA ARG A 14 23.66 23.92 30.13
C ARG A 14 22.40 23.15 29.76
N LEU A 15 21.60 23.69 28.85
CA LEU A 15 20.47 22.96 28.29
C LEU A 15 21.00 21.71 27.59
N PRO A 16 20.43 20.52 27.84
CA PRO A 16 20.79 19.33 27.11
C PRO A 16 20.55 19.55 25.61
N SER A 17 21.44 18.98 24.79
CA SER A 17 21.30 19.04 23.33
C SER A 17 20.09 18.24 22.86
N LYS A 18 19.55 18.57 21.67
CA LYS A 18 18.40 17.84 21.09
C LYS A 18 18.60 16.31 21.05
N PRO A 19 19.78 15.76 20.70
CA PRO A 19 19.99 14.32 20.74
C PRO A 19 19.86 13.73 22.16
N VAL A 20 20.43 14.40 23.16
CA VAL A 20 20.35 13.96 24.56
C VAL A 20 18.90 13.98 25.05
N LEU A 21 18.14 15.02 24.70
CA LEU A 21 16.71 15.11 25.00
C LEU A 21 15.93 13.97 24.33
N ASN A 22 16.16 13.71 23.05
CA ASN A 22 15.49 12.62 22.34
C ASN A 22 15.82 11.25 22.94
N SER A 23 17.06 11.03 23.38
CA SER A 23 17.44 9.80 24.10
C SER A 23 16.71 9.67 25.43
N MET A 24 16.60 10.75 26.21
CA MET A 24 15.85 10.77 27.47
C MET A 24 14.34 10.56 27.28
N LEU A 25 13.75 11.05 26.18
CA LEU A 25 12.34 10.82 25.86
C LEU A 25 12.08 9.37 25.43
N LYS A 26 13.03 8.75 24.71
CA LYS A 26 12.96 7.34 24.32
C LYS A 26 13.19 6.40 25.50
N GLU A 27 14.09 6.77 26.41
CA GLU A 27 14.46 6.00 27.59
C GLU A 27 14.33 6.90 28.83
N PRO A 28 13.12 7.03 29.41
CA PRO A 28 12.86 7.92 30.54
C PRO A 28 13.69 7.61 31.79
N SER A 29 14.26 6.40 31.90
CA SER A 29 15.17 6.01 32.99
C SER A 29 16.46 6.83 33.03
N LEU A 30 16.83 7.50 31.93
CA LEU A 30 18.01 8.38 31.84
C LEU A 30 17.77 9.77 32.46
N ILE A 31 16.54 10.09 32.86
CA ILE A 31 16.18 11.40 33.40
C ILE A 31 16.55 11.45 34.90
N PRO A 32 17.42 12.40 35.33
CA PRO A 32 17.86 12.47 36.73
C PRO A 32 16.73 12.76 37.73
N ASP A 33 15.72 13.52 37.30
CA ASP A 33 14.52 13.76 38.11
C ASP A 33 13.57 12.56 38.02
N GLN A 34 13.54 11.77 39.09
CA GLN A 34 12.75 10.54 39.15
C GLN A 34 11.24 10.77 39.03
N THR A 35 10.73 11.93 39.45
CA THR A 35 9.31 12.28 39.32
C THR A 35 8.99 12.59 37.86
N LEU A 36 9.84 13.39 37.21
CA LEU A 36 9.72 13.68 35.78
C LEU A 36 9.85 12.42 34.92
N ALA A 37 10.83 11.55 35.23
CA ALA A 37 11.01 10.25 34.58
C ALA A 37 9.74 9.41 34.63
N LYS A 38 9.11 9.32 35.82
CA LYS A 38 7.84 8.60 36.03
C LYS A 38 6.70 9.21 35.23
N HIS A 39 6.55 10.53 35.22
CA HIS A 39 5.49 11.20 34.46
C HIS A 39 5.65 10.98 32.96
N ILE A 40 6.86 11.14 32.42
CA ILE A 40 7.11 10.90 30.99
C ILE A 40 6.82 9.45 30.63
N TYR A 41 7.30 8.49 31.43
CA TYR A 41 6.99 7.08 31.22
C TYR A 41 5.48 6.82 31.21
N GLN A 42 4.74 7.36 32.19
CA GLN A 42 3.28 7.24 32.24
C GLN A 42 2.60 7.89 31.04
N CYS A 43 3.06 9.05 30.57
CA CYS A 43 2.55 9.66 29.34
C CYS A 43 2.80 8.75 28.13
N THR A 44 3.99 8.18 27.98
CA THR A 44 4.33 7.31 26.84
C THR A 44 3.48 6.04 26.79
N ILE A 45 3.30 5.35 27.93
CA ILE A 45 2.53 4.10 27.94
C ILE A 45 1.02 4.31 27.85
N ASN A 46 0.51 5.47 28.28
CA ASN A 46 -0.91 5.81 28.26
C ASN A 46 -1.29 6.68 27.05
N ASP A 47 -0.34 7.03 26.18
CA ASP A 47 -0.64 7.77 24.95
C ASP A 47 -1.50 6.90 24.04
N CYS A 48 -2.75 7.31 23.88
CA CYS A 48 -3.77 6.59 23.12
C CYS A 48 -3.66 6.81 21.60
N CYS A 49 -2.77 7.68 21.14
CA CYS A 49 -2.65 8.05 19.74
C CYS A 49 -1.30 7.64 19.13
N TYR A 50 -0.21 7.93 19.83
CA TYR A 50 1.17 7.80 19.34
C TYR A 50 2.09 7.04 20.31
N GLY A 51 1.49 6.32 21.27
CA GLY A 51 2.24 5.46 22.18
C GLY A 51 2.74 4.18 21.48
N PRO A 52 3.86 3.58 21.92
CA PRO A 52 4.42 2.37 21.32
C PRO A 52 3.44 1.19 21.25
N LEU A 53 2.57 1.05 22.27
CA LEU A 53 1.54 0.01 22.28
C LEU A 53 0.49 0.25 21.20
N VAL A 54 0.06 1.50 21.04
CA VAL A 54 -0.92 1.89 20.01
C VAL A 54 -0.33 1.69 18.61
N ASP A 55 0.95 2.03 18.42
CA ASP A 55 1.65 1.79 17.16
C ASP A 55 1.74 0.29 16.83
N CYS A 56 2.05 -0.57 17.81
CA CYS A 56 2.02 -2.02 17.63
C CYS A 56 0.62 -2.53 17.24
N ILE A 57 -0.43 -2.01 17.89
CA ILE A 57 -1.82 -2.38 17.58
C ILE A 57 -2.17 -1.94 16.15
N LYS A 58 -1.89 -0.69 15.78
CA LYS A 58 -2.11 -0.17 14.43
C LYS A 58 -1.38 -0.99 13.37
N HIS A 59 -0.14 -1.37 13.64
CA HIS A 59 0.64 -2.19 12.74
C HIS A 59 0.03 -3.59 12.56
N ALA A 60 -0.36 -4.25 13.65
CA ALA A 60 -1.01 -5.57 13.60
C ALA A 60 -2.33 -5.50 12.82
N ILE A 61 -3.17 -4.50 13.10
CA ILE A 61 -4.44 -4.29 12.39
C ILE A 61 -4.20 -4.01 10.89
N GLY A 62 -3.16 -3.24 10.55
CA GLY A 62 -2.75 -3.01 9.16
C GLY A 62 -2.45 -4.31 8.43
N GLN A 63 -1.60 -5.15 9.03
CA GLN A 63 -1.25 -6.46 8.48
C GLN A 63 -2.46 -7.38 8.30
N GLU A 64 -3.39 -7.41 9.27
CA GLU A 64 -4.62 -8.18 9.15
C GLU A 64 -5.45 -7.78 7.94
N HIS A 65 -5.54 -6.47 7.65
CA HIS A 65 -6.30 -5.97 6.50
C HIS A 65 -5.60 -6.19 5.16
N GLU A 66 -4.26 -6.19 5.13
CA GLU A 66 -3.50 -6.59 3.94
C GLU A 66 -3.71 -8.08 3.63
N VAL A 67 -3.70 -8.95 4.66
CA VAL A 67 -4.03 -10.38 4.51
C VAL A 67 -5.46 -10.56 4.01
N LEU A 68 -6.43 -9.85 4.61
CA LEU A 68 -7.81 -9.85 4.16
C LEU A 68 -7.93 -9.43 2.69
N LEU A 69 -7.24 -8.38 2.28
CA LEU A 69 -7.23 -7.91 0.89
C LEU A 69 -6.71 -9.01 -0.05
N CYS A 70 -5.58 -9.64 0.29
CA CYS A 70 -5.02 -10.75 -0.48
C CYS A 70 -6.01 -11.91 -0.63
N ASP A 71 -6.71 -12.27 0.45
CA ASP A 71 -7.69 -13.35 0.43
C ASP A 71 -8.90 -13.00 -0.45
N ARG A 72 -9.39 -11.75 -0.39
CA ARG A 72 -10.47 -11.28 -1.29
C ARG A 72 -10.06 -11.29 -2.76
N LEU A 73 -8.82 -10.93 -3.07
CA LEU A 73 -8.30 -11.00 -4.44
C LEU A 73 -8.25 -12.45 -4.94
N LYS A 74 -7.77 -13.38 -4.11
CA LYS A 74 -7.73 -14.83 -4.43
C LYS A 74 -9.13 -15.41 -4.61
N GLU A 75 -10.08 -15.09 -3.73
CA GLU A 75 -11.48 -15.52 -3.84
C GLU A 75 -12.12 -15.08 -5.17
N ARG A 76 -11.69 -13.94 -5.72
CA ARG A 76 -12.13 -13.42 -7.01
C ARG A 76 -11.28 -13.89 -8.20
N ASN A 77 -10.29 -14.75 -7.99
CA ASN A 77 -9.33 -15.22 -8.99
C ASN A 77 -8.61 -14.08 -9.73
N LEU A 78 -8.28 -13.01 -9.00
CA LEU A 78 -7.48 -11.91 -9.54
C LEU A 78 -6.00 -12.19 -9.32
N SER A 79 -5.18 -12.00 -10.36
CA SER A 79 -3.74 -12.19 -10.30
C SER A 79 -3.04 -10.90 -9.87
N PHE A 80 -2.11 -10.99 -8.92
CA PHE A 80 -1.49 -9.83 -8.29
C PHE A 80 -0.10 -10.12 -7.72
N LEU A 81 0.66 -9.04 -7.51
CA LEU A 81 1.92 -9.00 -6.77
C LEU A 81 1.69 -8.24 -5.46
N ASP A 82 2.14 -8.82 -4.35
CA ASP A 82 2.14 -8.14 -3.05
C ASP A 82 3.41 -7.29 -2.83
N GLU A 83 3.38 -6.46 -1.80
CA GLU A 83 4.46 -5.56 -1.44
C GLU A 83 5.82 -6.25 -1.27
N ASN A 84 5.85 -7.46 -0.69
CA ASN A 84 7.10 -8.19 -0.46
C ASN A 84 7.72 -8.66 -1.78
N GLN A 85 6.89 -9.13 -2.70
CA GLN A 85 7.32 -9.47 -4.05
C GLN A 85 7.85 -8.25 -4.80
N LEU A 86 7.17 -7.10 -4.69
CA LEU A 86 7.63 -5.84 -5.31
C LEU A 86 8.97 -5.38 -4.74
N ARG A 87 9.16 -5.44 -3.42
CA ARG A 87 10.45 -5.12 -2.79
C ARG A 87 11.56 -6.08 -3.25
N ALA A 88 11.28 -7.37 -3.38
CA ALA A 88 12.23 -8.35 -3.90
C ALA A 88 12.62 -8.07 -5.37
N MET A 89 11.73 -7.47 -6.15
CA MET A 89 11.99 -7.00 -7.52
C MET A 89 12.75 -5.66 -7.58
N GLY A 90 13.00 -5.00 -6.45
CA GLY A 90 13.79 -3.77 -6.36
C GLY A 90 12.99 -2.48 -6.49
N TYR A 91 11.68 -2.49 -6.24
CA TYR A 91 10.89 -1.25 -6.20
C TYR A 91 11.07 -0.51 -4.86
N ASP A 92 11.45 0.77 -4.91
CA ASP A 92 11.65 1.62 -3.71
C ASP A 92 10.34 2.15 -3.08
N LYS A 93 9.27 2.22 -3.88
CA LYS A 93 7.95 2.70 -3.48
C LYS A 93 6.93 1.72 -4.04
N THR A 94 6.22 1.06 -3.15
CA THR A 94 5.38 -0.09 -3.44
C THR A 94 4.00 0.14 -2.84
N PRO A 95 2.91 0.09 -3.63
CA PRO A 95 1.59 -0.10 -3.06
C PRO A 95 1.50 -1.50 -2.45
N ASP A 96 0.50 -1.73 -1.60
CA ASP A 96 0.30 -3.06 -0.98
C ASP A 96 0.08 -4.16 -2.04
N ILE A 97 -0.63 -3.81 -3.12
CA ILE A 97 -0.95 -4.71 -4.22
C ILE A 97 -0.76 -4.01 -5.57
N ILE A 98 -0.11 -4.71 -6.51
CA ILE A 98 -0.21 -4.42 -7.96
C ILE A 98 -0.97 -5.56 -8.63
N LEU A 99 -1.98 -5.21 -9.42
CA LEU A 99 -2.74 -6.18 -10.22
C LEU A 99 -1.98 -6.49 -11.51
N GLU A 100 -1.79 -7.77 -11.82
CA GLU A 100 -1.15 -8.17 -13.08
C GLU A 100 -2.06 -7.83 -14.28
N VAL A 101 -3.37 -7.95 -14.08
CA VAL A 101 -4.39 -7.51 -15.04
C VAL A 101 -5.24 -6.43 -14.36
N PRO A 102 -5.28 -5.20 -14.90
CA PRO A 102 -6.09 -4.13 -14.34
C PRO A 102 -7.57 -4.50 -14.32
N ILE A 103 -8.28 -4.03 -13.31
CA ILE A 103 -9.71 -4.23 -13.14
C ILE A 103 -10.46 -2.91 -13.32
N VAL A 104 -11.78 -2.98 -13.53
CA VAL A 104 -12.66 -1.82 -13.52
C VAL A 104 -13.57 -1.88 -12.30
N VAL A 105 -13.63 -0.76 -11.57
CA VAL A 105 -14.49 -0.56 -10.39
C VAL A 105 -15.21 0.78 -10.57
N GLU A 106 -16.55 0.78 -10.51
CA GLU A 106 -17.35 2.00 -10.74
C GLU A 106 -16.97 2.77 -12.03
N GLY A 107 -16.63 2.04 -13.10
CA GLY A 107 -16.19 2.63 -14.38
C GLY A 107 -14.76 3.17 -14.42
N HIS A 108 -13.99 3.06 -13.33
CA HIS A 108 -12.60 3.49 -13.23
C HIS A 108 -11.66 2.30 -13.33
N ILE A 109 -10.60 2.43 -14.12
CA ILE A 109 -9.54 1.41 -14.21
C ILE A 109 -8.70 1.47 -12.94
N VAL A 110 -8.30 0.31 -12.42
CA VAL A 110 -7.50 0.14 -11.21
C VAL A 110 -6.33 -0.79 -11.53
N HIS A 111 -5.10 -0.28 -11.36
CA HIS A 111 -3.86 -1.03 -11.54
C HIS A 111 -3.23 -1.49 -10.23
N TRP A 112 -3.46 -0.74 -9.15
CA TRP A 112 -2.91 -1.02 -7.83
C TRP A 112 -3.95 -0.74 -6.76
N ILE A 113 -3.80 -1.40 -5.61
CA ILE A 113 -4.66 -1.24 -4.45
C ILE A 113 -3.78 -0.96 -3.23
N GLU A 114 -4.15 0.06 -2.46
CA GLU A 114 -3.59 0.37 -1.16
C GLU A 114 -4.63 0.14 -0.06
N SER A 115 -4.25 -0.61 0.97
CA SER A 115 -5.00 -0.96 2.16
C SER A 115 -4.64 -0.03 3.31
N LYS A 116 -5.56 0.84 3.73
CA LYS A 116 -5.38 1.69 4.93
C LYS A 116 -6.35 1.25 6.01
N ALA A 117 -5.84 0.55 7.02
CA ALA A 117 -6.61 0.15 8.21
C ALA A 117 -6.73 1.31 9.22
N SER A 118 -7.20 2.45 8.74
CA SER A 118 -7.38 3.69 9.51
C SER A 118 -8.56 4.49 8.92
N PHE A 119 -9.08 5.45 9.68
CA PHE A 119 -10.01 6.43 9.14
C PHE A 119 -9.26 7.43 8.24
N GLY A 120 -9.81 7.74 7.06
CA GLY A 120 -9.26 8.72 6.13
C GLY A 120 -9.66 10.14 6.51
N ASP A 121 -8.82 10.84 7.29
CA ASP A 121 -8.95 12.28 7.56
C ASP A 121 -8.15 13.13 6.55
N ASP A 122 -8.46 14.43 6.48
CA ASP A 122 -7.85 15.37 5.54
C ASP A 122 -6.33 15.47 5.65
N GLN A 123 -5.79 15.52 6.88
CA GLN A 123 -4.36 15.69 7.11
C GLN A 123 -3.58 14.45 6.67
N SER A 124 -4.03 13.27 7.13
CA SER A 124 -3.40 12.00 6.77
C SER A 124 -3.50 11.74 5.27
N HIS A 125 -4.68 11.97 4.68
CA HIS A 125 -4.90 11.75 3.25
C HIS A 125 -4.04 12.67 2.37
N CYS A 126 -3.93 13.96 2.70
CA CYS A 126 -3.05 14.89 1.99
C CYS A 126 -1.58 14.47 2.06
N THR A 127 -1.14 13.94 3.21
CA THR A 127 0.20 13.40 3.39
C THR A 127 0.42 12.18 2.49
N TYR A 128 -0.50 11.22 2.50
CA TYR A 128 -0.40 10.02 1.65
C TYR A 128 -0.44 10.35 0.16
N LEU A 129 -1.26 11.29 -0.28
CA LEU A 129 -1.27 11.77 -1.66
C LEU A 129 0.13 12.20 -2.10
N THR A 130 0.77 13.03 -1.28
CA THR A 130 2.08 13.63 -1.58
C THR A 130 3.23 12.63 -1.51
N GLU A 131 3.23 11.77 -0.49
CA GLU A 131 4.38 10.89 -0.19
C GLU A 131 4.32 9.50 -0.83
N GLN A 132 3.11 9.08 -1.26
CA GLN A 132 2.82 7.72 -1.73
C GLN A 132 2.00 7.74 -3.02
N PHE A 133 0.74 8.15 -2.97
CA PHE A 133 -0.24 7.83 -4.03
C PHE A 133 0.09 8.45 -5.38
N TRP A 134 0.55 9.70 -5.43
CA TRP A 134 0.96 10.29 -6.71
C TRP A 134 2.17 9.59 -7.32
N SER A 135 3.08 9.07 -6.51
CA SER A 135 4.20 8.25 -7.00
C SER A 135 3.69 6.94 -7.60
N TYR A 136 2.66 6.33 -7.02
CA TYR A 136 2.06 5.12 -7.56
C TYR A 136 1.34 5.40 -8.87
N CYS A 137 0.52 6.45 -8.92
CA CYS A 137 -0.15 6.89 -10.15
C CYS A 137 0.82 7.11 -11.32
N ASN A 138 1.92 7.82 -11.06
CA ASN A 138 2.90 8.13 -12.08
C ASN A 138 3.65 6.89 -12.60
N ARG A 139 3.75 5.82 -11.80
CA ARG A 139 4.50 4.60 -12.14
C ARG A 139 3.62 3.50 -12.71
N PHE A 140 2.44 3.31 -12.12
CA PHE A 140 1.60 2.13 -12.34
C PHE A 140 0.23 2.48 -12.94
N GLY A 141 -0.11 3.77 -13.05
CA GLY A 141 -1.42 4.23 -13.52
C GLY A 141 -2.44 4.41 -12.39
N PRO A 142 -3.73 4.61 -12.72
CA PRO A 142 -4.79 4.81 -11.73
C PRO A 142 -4.90 3.66 -10.72
N GLY A 143 -5.32 3.98 -9.49
CA GLY A 143 -5.42 3.00 -8.42
C GLY A 143 -6.53 3.28 -7.42
N LEU A 144 -6.66 2.35 -6.49
CA LEU A 144 -7.71 2.30 -5.48
C LEU A 144 -7.08 2.35 -4.09
N VAL A 145 -7.63 3.19 -3.21
CA VAL A 145 -7.29 3.18 -1.79
C VAL A 145 -8.52 2.73 -1.00
N ILE A 146 -8.34 1.71 -0.16
CA ILE A 146 -9.39 1.19 0.72
C ILE A 146 -9.12 1.69 2.14
N TYR A 147 -9.98 2.58 2.64
CA TYR A 147 -10.00 3.02 4.03
C TYR A 147 -10.99 2.16 4.83
N TRP A 148 -10.49 1.12 5.50
CA TRP A 148 -11.33 0.08 6.12
C TRP A 148 -12.21 0.58 7.27
N TYR A 149 -11.89 1.72 7.87
CA TYR A 149 -12.68 2.36 8.92
C TYR A 149 -13.45 3.60 8.45
N GLY A 150 -13.59 3.78 7.14
CA GLY A 150 -14.28 4.92 6.52
C GLY A 150 -13.38 6.11 6.25
N PHE A 151 -13.90 7.10 5.53
CA PHE A 151 -13.19 8.35 5.22
C PHE A 151 -14.16 9.53 5.07
N ILE A 152 -13.62 10.76 5.09
CA ILE A 152 -14.39 11.97 4.81
C ILE A 152 -14.74 12.00 3.32
N GLY A 153 -16.03 11.93 2.96
CA GLY A 153 -16.49 11.75 1.57
C GLY A 153 -15.89 12.76 0.56
N GLU A 154 -15.64 13.99 0.98
CA GLU A 154 -15.04 15.06 0.18
C GLU A 154 -13.60 14.76 -0.29
N LEU A 155 -12.92 13.81 0.35
CA LEU A 155 -11.58 13.38 -0.04
C LEU A 155 -11.57 12.66 -1.40
N ASP A 156 -12.68 12.03 -1.79
CA ASP A 156 -12.83 11.30 -3.05
C ASP A 156 -13.09 12.23 -4.25
N CYS A 157 -12.48 13.42 -4.21
CA CYS A 157 -12.52 14.42 -5.28
C CYS A 157 -11.41 14.24 -6.33
N LYS A 158 -10.61 13.16 -6.23
CA LYS A 158 -9.44 12.89 -7.08
C LYS A 158 -9.64 11.73 -8.07
N ARG A 159 -10.87 11.25 -8.24
CA ARG A 159 -11.22 10.18 -9.18
C ARG A 159 -10.73 10.44 -10.61
N ASP A 160 -10.96 11.65 -11.13
CA ASP A 160 -10.50 12.07 -12.47
C ASP A 160 -8.97 12.12 -12.62
N ARG A 161 -8.25 12.15 -11.49
CA ARG A 161 -6.79 12.11 -11.45
C ARG A 161 -6.25 10.71 -11.18
N GLY A 162 -7.12 9.70 -11.17
CA GLY A 162 -6.76 8.29 -11.05
C GLY A 162 -6.64 7.77 -9.63
N ILE A 163 -7.20 8.45 -8.62
CA ILE A 163 -7.30 7.93 -7.25
C ILE A 163 -8.77 7.72 -6.91
N LEU A 164 -9.17 6.46 -6.74
CA LEU A 164 -10.49 6.06 -6.27
C LEU A 164 -10.42 5.70 -4.79
N LEU A 165 -11.40 6.14 -3.98
CA LEU A 165 -11.51 5.75 -2.57
C LEU A 165 -12.69 4.80 -2.34
N LYS A 166 -12.50 3.77 -1.51
CA LYS A 166 -13.57 2.87 -1.04
C LYS A 166 -13.42 2.59 0.45
N GLU A 167 -14.53 2.26 1.10
CA GLU A 167 -14.54 1.84 2.51
C GLU A 167 -14.43 0.32 2.68
N CYS A 168 -14.57 -0.44 1.60
CA CYS A 168 -14.50 -1.89 1.58
C CYS A 168 -14.03 -2.42 0.22
N PHE A 169 -13.65 -3.70 0.16
CA PHE A 169 -13.29 -4.36 -1.08
C PHE A 169 -14.47 -4.35 -2.08
N PRO A 170 -14.27 -3.87 -3.33
CA PRO A 170 -15.35 -3.72 -4.29
C PRO A 170 -15.97 -5.06 -4.70
N THR A 171 -17.29 -5.10 -4.82
CA THR A 171 -18.03 -6.30 -5.22
C THR A 171 -18.31 -6.33 -6.71
N ASP A 172 -18.39 -5.15 -7.33
CA ASP A 172 -18.68 -4.84 -8.73
C ASP A 172 -17.42 -4.79 -9.61
N ILE A 173 -16.55 -5.77 -9.45
CA ILE A 173 -15.31 -5.86 -10.23
C ILE A 173 -15.59 -6.41 -11.63
N VAL A 174 -15.16 -5.67 -12.65
CA VAL A 174 -15.13 -6.14 -14.05
C VAL A 174 -13.68 -6.37 -14.46
N THR A 175 -13.35 -7.60 -14.84
CA THR A 175 -12.03 -7.95 -15.35
C THR A 175 -11.93 -7.57 -16.82
N LEU A 176 -10.82 -6.92 -17.20
CA LEU A 176 -10.49 -6.69 -18.60
C LEU A 176 -10.03 -8.02 -19.21
N CYS A 177 -10.98 -8.84 -19.66
CA CYS A 177 -10.65 -10.03 -20.43
C CYS A 177 -9.87 -9.56 -21.67
N HIS A 178 -8.61 -9.95 -21.81
CA HIS A 178 -8.00 -9.98 -23.14
C HIS A 178 -8.90 -10.87 -23.98
N GLY A 179 -9.61 -10.29 -24.95
CA GLY A 179 -10.37 -11.06 -25.90
C GLY A 179 -9.47 -12.17 -26.40
N ALA A 180 -9.84 -13.42 -26.12
CA ALA A 180 -9.28 -14.54 -26.83
C ALA A 180 -9.39 -14.17 -28.31
N ARG A 181 -8.25 -14.15 -28.99
CA ARG A 181 -8.18 -13.89 -30.42
C ARG A 181 -9.34 -14.61 -31.07
N HIS A 182 -10.16 -13.88 -31.80
CA HIS A 182 -11.12 -14.47 -32.72
C HIS A 182 -10.32 -15.48 -33.54
N GLU A 183 -10.54 -16.79 -33.33
CA GLU A 183 -10.21 -17.77 -34.35
C GLU A 183 -11.12 -17.40 -35.52
N GLY A 184 -10.57 -16.61 -36.45
CA GLY A 184 -11.15 -16.47 -37.77
C GLY A 184 -11.30 -17.86 -38.37
N PRO A 185 -12.33 -18.09 -39.21
CA PRO A 185 -12.56 -19.39 -39.81
C PRO A 185 -11.29 -19.86 -40.52
N ALA A 186 -10.95 -21.13 -40.29
CA ALA A 186 -9.76 -21.76 -40.86
C ALA A 186 -9.62 -21.46 -42.36
N PRO A 187 -8.41 -21.17 -42.86
CA PRO A 187 -8.20 -20.91 -44.28
C PRO A 187 -8.61 -22.15 -45.09
N PRO A 188 -9.29 -21.97 -46.24
CA PRO A 188 -9.75 -23.09 -47.05
C PRO A 188 -8.55 -23.94 -47.49
N GLY A 189 -8.71 -25.25 -47.31
CA GLY A 189 -7.71 -26.25 -47.63
C GLY A 189 -7.19 -26.11 -49.06
N LYS A 190 -5.87 -26.21 -49.21
CA LYS A 190 -5.23 -26.30 -50.53
C LYS A 190 -5.72 -27.57 -51.22
N ILE A 191 -6.34 -27.38 -52.38
CA ILE A 191 -6.69 -28.45 -53.31
C ILE A 191 -5.37 -29.00 -53.86
N THR A 192 -4.93 -30.14 -53.36
CA THR A 192 -3.84 -30.90 -53.97
C THR A 192 -4.44 -31.68 -55.14
N THR A 193 -4.30 -31.13 -56.34
CA THR A 193 -4.47 -31.87 -57.61
C THR A 193 -3.32 -32.88 -57.74
N THR A 194 -3.62 -34.16 -57.60
CA THR A 194 -2.75 -35.23 -58.09
C THR A 194 -3.06 -35.50 -59.57
N PRO A 195 -2.04 -35.61 -60.44
CA PRO A 195 -2.25 -35.88 -61.85
C PRO A 195 -2.56 -37.37 -62.08
N THR A 196 -3.59 -37.60 -62.88
CA THR A 196 -3.95 -38.88 -63.50
C THR A 196 -2.77 -39.42 -64.32
N THR A 197 -2.31 -40.63 -64.00
CA THR A 197 -1.50 -41.45 -64.93
C THR A 197 -2.28 -42.71 -65.25
N THR A 198 -2.65 -42.83 -66.52
CA THR A 198 -3.27 -44.00 -67.15
C THR A 198 -2.17 -44.92 -67.71
N THR A 199 -2.55 -46.19 -67.97
CA THR A 199 -1.82 -47.31 -68.62
C THR A 199 -0.82 -48.07 -67.74
N ALA A 200 -0.75 -49.40 -67.74
CA ALA A 200 -1.57 -50.43 -68.37
C ALA A 200 -1.33 -51.77 -67.65
N GLU A 201 -2.24 -52.69 -67.92
CA GLU A 201 -2.25 -54.14 -67.69
C GLU A 201 -0.89 -54.82 -67.94
N GLU A 202 -0.52 -55.76 -67.06
CA GLU A 202 0.08 -57.02 -67.49
C GLU A 202 -0.12 -58.10 -66.42
N GLU A 203 -0.76 -59.20 -66.84
CA GLU A 203 -0.83 -60.50 -66.16
C GLU A 203 0.58 -61.07 -65.92
N SER A 204 0.75 -61.86 -64.85
CA SER A 204 1.05 -63.30 -64.96
C SER A 204 1.67 -63.87 -63.68
N SER A 205 1.08 -65.01 -63.28
CA SER A 205 1.60 -66.14 -62.48
C SER A 205 1.77 -65.99 -60.97
#